data_AF-A0A6C0IDV6-F1
#
_entry.id   AF-A0A6C0IDV6-F1
#
_cell.length_a   1.000
_cell.length_b   1.000
_cell.length_c   1.000
_cell.angle_alpha   90.00
_cell.angle_beta   90.00
_cell.angle_gamma   90.00
#
_symmetry.space_group_name_H-M   'P 1'
#
loop_
_entity.id
_entity.type
_entity.pdbx_description
1 polymer ?
#
loop_
_entity_poly.entity_id
_entity_poly.type
_entity_poly.pdbx_seq_one_letter_code
_entity_poly.pdbx_strand_id
1 'polypeptide(L)'
;MSSPSVFPLFDTIYQETETIQAPLQYEEKMDLCSQIKELDQEGLDLVYAIIRCFYLVKENGNYDFIPYSPKINKTGYKFDTTFLPPRLLLMIRHFVVLHRNKLREESEIQDLQSQLFISLFFFFFLEKKKPR
;
A
#
# COMPACT_ATOMS: atom_id res chain seq x y z
N MET A 1 9.14 20.19 16.48
CA MET A 1 8.29 20.95 15.55
C MET A 1 8.22 20.15 14.26
N SER A 2 7.11 19.48 14.00
CA SER A 2 6.87 18.73 12.76
C SER A 2 6.48 19.74 11.67
N SER A 3 7.33 19.90 10.66
CA SER A 3 6.94 20.51 9.39
C SER A 3 5.74 19.73 8.83
N PRO A 4 4.69 20.40 8.31
CA PRO A 4 3.55 19.70 7.73
C PRO A 4 4.05 18.84 6.58
N SER A 5 3.90 17.52 6.66
CA SER A 5 4.28 16.67 5.53
C SER A 5 3.28 16.87 4.40
N VAL A 6 3.80 16.86 3.18
CA VAL A 6 3.01 16.96 1.94
C VAL A 6 2.22 15.66 1.69
N PHE A 7 2.41 14.63 2.52
CA PHE A 7 1.86 13.30 2.33
C PHE A 7 1.37 12.70 3.66
N PRO A 8 0.10 12.93 4.03
CA PRO A 8 -0.46 12.53 5.32
C PRO A 8 -0.29 11.03 5.65
N LEU A 9 -0.35 10.17 4.63
CA LEU A 9 -0.15 8.73 4.79
C LEU A 9 1.23 8.41 5.36
N PHE A 10 2.28 9.13 4.95
CA PHE A 10 3.62 8.94 5.49
C PHE A 10 3.70 9.28 6.97
N ASP A 11 3.08 10.38 7.40
CA ASP A 11 3.08 10.77 8.82
C ASP A 11 2.40 9.71 9.68
N THR A 12 1.23 9.24 9.25
CA THR A 12 0.48 8.17 9.93
C THR A 12 1.32 6.91 10.05
N ILE A 13 1.87 6.40 8.93
CA ILE A 13 2.70 5.19 8.95
C ILE A 13 3.95 5.39 9.81
N TYR A 14 4.58 6.56 9.73
CA TYR A 14 5.77 6.86 10.50
C TYR A 14 5.49 6.81 12.01
N GLN A 15 4.38 7.40 12.45
CA GLN A 15 3.96 7.42 13.85
C GLN A 15 3.56 6.03 14.33
N GLU A 16 2.71 5.31 13.57
CA GLU A 16 2.22 3.98 13.94
C GLU A 16 3.35 2.96 14.08
N THR A 17 4.42 3.12 13.30
CA THR A 17 5.58 2.23 13.38
C THR A 17 6.63 2.70 14.39
N GLU A 18 6.52 3.89 15.01
CA GLU A 18 7.54 4.50 15.90
C GLU A 18 7.95 3.60 17.06
N THR A 19 7.00 2.85 17.61
CA THR A 19 7.23 1.94 18.73
C THR A 19 7.88 0.62 18.33
N ILE A 20 7.95 0.31 17.03
CA ILE A 20 8.56 -0.92 16.52
C ILE A 20 10.08 -0.74 16.44
N GLN A 21 10.79 -1.38 17.37
CA GLN A 21 12.25 -1.31 17.45
C GLN A 21 12.97 -2.50 16.82
N ALA A 22 12.29 -3.64 16.66
CA ALA A 22 12.91 -4.85 16.14
C ALA A 22 13.12 -4.73 14.62
N PRO A 23 14.37 -4.85 14.12
CA PRO A 23 14.60 -4.91 12.68
C PRO A 23 14.01 -6.21 12.11
N LEU A 24 13.55 -6.15 10.86
CA LEU A 24 13.04 -7.33 10.17
C LEU A 24 14.13 -8.39 10.02
N GLN A 25 13.76 -9.63 10.30
CA GLN A 25 14.59 -10.81 10.02
C GLN A 25 14.69 -11.06 8.51
N TYR A 26 15.64 -11.90 8.10
CA TYR A 26 15.86 -12.19 6.69
C TYR A 26 14.61 -12.77 6.02
N GLU A 27 13.94 -13.71 6.68
CA GLU A 27 12.72 -14.36 6.19
C GLU A 27 11.60 -13.33 5.99
N GLU A 28 11.43 -12.40 6.94
CA GLU A 28 10.43 -11.34 6.86
C GLU A 28 10.74 -10.35 5.72
N LYS A 29 12.02 -10.06 5.45
CA LYS A 29 12.43 -9.23 4.31
C LYS A 29 12.13 -9.93 2.99
N MET A 30 12.38 -11.23 2.89
CA MET A 30 12.11 -12.02 1.69
C MET A 30 10.61 -12.15 1.41
N ASP A 31 9.83 -12.33 2.48
CA ASP A 31 8.36 -12.30 2.40
C ASP A 31 7.88 -10.92 1.94
N LEU A 32 8.34 -9.84 2.58
CA LEU A 32 8.01 -8.47 2.17
C LEU A 32 8.33 -8.18 0.70
N CYS A 33 9.50 -8.61 0.22
CA CYS A 33 9.88 -8.52 -1.19
C CYS A 33 8.88 -9.21 -2.13
N SER A 34 8.30 -10.33 -1.70
CA SER A 34 7.32 -11.08 -2.48
C SER A 34 5.98 -10.36 -2.45
N GLN A 35 5.55 -9.88 -1.27
CA GLN A 35 4.32 -9.12 -1.11
C GLN A 35 4.32 -7.82 -1.92
N ILE A 36 5.44 -7.10 -1.98
CA ILE A 36 5.56 -5.86 -2.78
C ILE A 36 5.37 -6.14 -4.27
N LYS A 37 5.81 -7.28 -4.79
CA LYS A 37 5.63 -7.63 -6.21
C LYS A 37 4.18 -7.93 -6.59
N GLU A 38 3.36 -8.27 -5.60
CA GLU A 38 1.95 -8.59 -5.76
C GLU A 38 1.05 -7.35 -5.55
N LEU A 39 1.64 -6.18 -5.26
CA LEU A 39 0.88 -4.94 -5.21
C LEU A 39 0.41 -4.55 -6.61
N ASP A 40 -0.75 -3.90 -6.64
CA ASP A 40 -1.24 -3.18 -7.79
C ASP A 40 -0.41 -1.90 -8.03
N GLN A 41 -0.67 -1.22 -9.16
CA GLN A 41 0.08 -0.03 -9.53
C GLN A 41 -0.02 1.08 -8.47
N GLU A 42 -1.21 1.29 -7.90
CA GLU A 42 -1.42 2.26 -6.82
C GLU A 42 -0.56 1.93 -5.59
N GLY A 43 -0.55 0.66 -5.16
CA GLY A 43 0.29 0.21 -4.05
C GLY A 43 1.78 0.44 -4.32
N LEU A 44 2.26 0.16 -5.54
CA LEU A 44 3.66 0.40 -5.93
C LEU A 44 4.01 1.90 -5.91
N ASP A 45 3.13 2.76 -6.41
CA ASP A 45 3.31 4.20 -6.42
C ASP A 45 3.35 4.77 -5.00
N LEU A 46 2.51 4.26 -4.10
CA LEU A 46 2.50 4.64 -2.68
C LEU A 46 3.77 4.16 -1.95
N VAL A 47 4.28 2.96 -2.23
CA VAL A 47 5.59 2.51 -1.71
C VAL A 47 6.69 3.46 -2.16
N TYR A 48 6.71 3.85 -3.43
CA TYR A 48 7.67 4.84 -3.93
C TYR A 48 7.55 6.19 -3.20
N ALA A 49 6.32 6.68 -3.00
CA ALA A 49 6.06 7.91 -2.26
C ALA A 49 6.57 7.84 -0.81
N ILE A 50 6.38 6.71 -0.12
CA ILE A 50 6.89 6.47 1.24
C ILE A 50 8.42 6.52 1.25
N ILE A 51 9.09 5.81 0.33
CA ILE A 51 10.56 5.83 0.19
C ILE A 51 11.06 7.26 -0.04
N ARG A 52 10.40 8.00 -0.93
CA ARG A 52 10.76 9.38 -1.27
C ARG A 52 10.60 10.31 -0.08
N CYS A 53 9.46 10.25 0.60
CA CYS A 53 9.19 11.08 1.77
C CYS A 53 10.17 10.78 2.91
N PHE A 54 10.51 9.50 3.13
CA PHE A 54 11.51 9.14 4.12
C PHE A 54 12.86 9.80 3.83
N TYR A 55 13.35 9.66 2.59
CA TYR A 55 14.61 10.27 2.17
C TYR A 55 14.62 11.79 2.34
N LEU A 56 13.55 12.47 1.91
CA LEU A 56 13.46 13.93 1.98
C LEU A 56 13.34 14.44 3.43
N VAL A 57 12.50 13.80 4.24
CA VAL A 57 12.14 14.30 5.59
C VAL A 57 13.12 13.83 6.65
N LYS A 58 13.67 12.62 6.54
CA LYS A 58 14.51 12.01 7.58
C LYS A 58 15.99 12.03 7.26
N GLU A 59 16.34 12.02 5.98
CA GLU A 59 17.75 12.05 5.54
C GLU A 59 18.14 13.40 4.91
N ASN A 60 17.24 14.40 4.93
CA ASN A 60 17.43 15.70 4.27
C ASN A 60 17.86 15.55 2.79
N GLY A 61 17.31 14.55 2.13
CA GLY A 61 17.63 14.21 0.76
C GLY A 61 17.21 15.28 -0.26
N ASN A 62 17.72 15.16 -1.49
CA ASN A 62 17.38 16.06 -2.59
C ASN A 62 16.29 15.45 -3.51
N TYR A 63 15.35 16.30 -3.96
CA TYR A 63 14.33 16.03 -4.98
C TYR A 63 14.88 15.65 -6.36
N ASP A 64 16.13 15.97 -6.68
CA ASP A 64 16.72 15.66 -7.99
C ASP A 64 17.17 14.20 -8.14
N PHE A 65 17.40 13.49 -7.02
CA PHE A 65 18.00 12.16 -7.00
C PHE A 65 17.08 11.10 -6.44
N ILE A 66 17.03 9.93 -7.06
CA ILE A 66 16.23 8.81 -6.55
C ILE A 66 17.09 8.01 -5.56
N PRO A 67 16.65 7.86 -4.29
CA PRO A 67 17.47 7.31 -3.24
C PRO A 67 17.57 5.79 -3.33
N TYR A 68 18.58 5.22 -2.67
CA TYR A 68 18.77 3.77 -2.51
C TYR A 68 18.92 2.98 -3.83
N SER A 69 19.41 3.64 -4.88
CA SER A 69 19.87 3.03 -6.13
C SER A 69 18.88 2.02 -6.75
N PRO A 70 17.64 2.43 -7.09
CA PRO A 70 16.68 1.52 -7.68
C PRO A 70 17.13 1.06 -9.06
N LYS A 71 16.69 -0.14 -9.43
CA LYS A 71 16.79 -0.64 -10.80
C LYS A 71 15.62 -0.08 -11.62
N ILE A 72 15.92 0.47 -12.79
CA ILE A 72 14.91 0.98 -13.72
C ILE A 72 14.38 -0.19 -14.54
N ASN A 73 13.06 -0.36 -14.55
CA ASN A 73 12.34 -1.37 -15.31
C ASN A 73 11.37 -0.68 -16.29
N LYS A 74 10.79 -1.45 -17.22
CA LYS A 74 9.78 -0.93 -18.17
C LYS A 74 8.54 -0.32 -17.49
N THR A 75 8.23 -0.76 -16.27
CA THR A 75 7.05 -0.37 -15.50
C THR A 75 7.37 0.58 -14.34
N GLY A 76 8.60 1.11 -14.25
CA GLY A 76 9.01 2.03 -13.18
C GLY A 76 10.25 1.59 -12.42
N TYR A 77 10.31 1.91 -11.12
CA TYR A 77 11.47 1.65 -10.27
C TYR A 77 11.29 0.37 -9.43
N LYS A 78 12.33 -0.46 -9.38
CA LYS A 78 12.43 -1.61 -8.49
C LYS A 78 13.51 -1.36 -7.45
N PHE A 79 13.09 -1.24 -6.19
CA PHE A 79 14.00 -1.12 -5.07
C PHE A 79 14.46 -2.48 -4.61
N ASP A 80 15.74 -2.56 -4.24
CA ASP A 80 16.29 -3.70 -3.56
C ASP A 80 16.18 -3.45 -2.05
N THR A 81 15.44 -4.30 -1.34
CA THR A 81 15.20 -4.12 0.09
C THR A 81 16.47 -4.24 0.93
N THR A 82 17.55 -4.79 0.38
CA THR A 82 18.85 -4.84 1.05
C THR A 82 19.50 -3.48 1.24
N PHE A 83 19.20 -2.50 0.37
CA PHE A 83 19.74 -1.14 0.45
C PHE A 83 18.82 -0.16 1.19
N LEU A 84 17.65 -0.60 1.64
CA LEU A 84 16.71 0.26 2.36
C LEU A 84 17.03 0.29 3.86
N PRO A 85 16.95 1.46 4.51
CA PRO A 85 17.11 1.57 5.96
C PRO A 85 16.13 0.65 6.71
N PRO A 86 16.55 0.01 7.82
CA PRO A 86 15.69 -0.88 8.60
C PRO A 86 14.36 -0.25 9.01
N ARG A 87 14.40 1.05 9.34
CA ARG A 87 13.23 1.83 9.69
C ARG A 87 12.23 1.94 8.53
N LEU A 88 12.73 2.23 7.34
CA LEU A 88 11.92 2.35 6.13
C LEU A 88 11.28 1.00 5.76
N LEU A 89 12.01 -0.11 5.95
CA LEU A 89 11.46 -1.45 5.73
C LEU A 89 10.25 -1.75 6.64
N LEU A 90 10.29 -1.33 7.91
CA LEU A 90 9.17 -1.48 8.83
C LEU A 90 7.95 -0.67 8.37
N MET A 91 8.17 0.56 7.93
CA MET A 91 7.11 1.42 7.37
C MET A 91 6.47 0.80 6.13
N ILE A 92 7.29 0.30 5.19
CA ILE A 92 6.80 -0.34 3.97
C ILE A 92 6.02 -1.62 4.32
N ARG A 93 6.52 -2.45 5.25
CA ARG A 93 5.80 -3.64 5.70
C ARG A 93 4.42 -3.29 6.27
N HIS A 94 4.36 -2.29 7.14
CA HIS A 94 3.10 -1.85 7.74
C HIS A 94 2.12 -1.36 6.67
N PHE A 95 2.60 -0.55 5.73
CA PHE A 95 1.81 -0.12 4.58
C PHE A 95 1.26 -1.30 3.75
N VAL A 96 2.12 -2.27 3.39
CA VAL A 96 1.72 -3.42 2.58
C VAL A 96 0.58 -4.19 3.25
N VAL A 97 0.65 -4.38 4.57
CA VAL A 97 -0.42 -5.02 5.35
C VAL A 97 -1.72 -4.21 5.29
N LEU A 98 -1.65 -2.90 5.51
CA LEU A 98 -2.82 -2.01 5.45
C LEU A 98 -3.47 -2.01 4.06
N HIS A 99 -2.66 -1.88 3.00
CA HIS A 99 -3.13 -1.85 1.62
C HIS A 99 -3.84 -3.15 1.23
N ARG A 100 -3.26 -4.29 1.61
CA ARG A 100 -3.87 -5.61 1.37
C ARG A 100 -5.19 -5.78 2.10
N ASN A 101 -5.27 -5.34 3.36
CA ASN A 101 -6.52 -5.39 4.10
C ASN A 101 -7.59 -4.53 3.45
N LYS A 102 -7.23 -3.30 3.03
CA LYS A 102 -8.13 -2.41 2.29
C LYS A 102 -8.67 -3.05 1.01
N LEU A 103 -7.80 -3.63 0.18
CA LEU A 103 -8.22 -4.31 -1.06
C LEU A 103 -9.15 -5.50 -0.80
N ARG A 104 -8.91 -6.25 0.28
CA ARG A 104 -9.80 -7.34 0.69
C ARG A 104 -11.17 -6.81 1.09
N GLU A 105 -11.23 -5.77 1.92
CA GLU A 105 -12.47 -5.15 2.36
C GLU A 105 -13.27 -4.57 1.18
N GLU A 106 -12.60 -3.91 0.23
CA GLU A 106 -13.22 -3.39 -0.99
C GLU A 106 -13.81 -4.49 -1.86
N SER A 107 -13.09 -5.62 -2.01
CA SER A 107 -13.59 -6.80 -2.74
C SER A 107 -14.84 -7.37 -2.08
N GLU A 108 -14.84 -7.52 -0.75
CA GLU A 108 -15.99 -8.05 0.00
C GLU A 108 -17.22 -7.14 -0.15
N ILE A 109 -17.03 -5.82 -0.11
CA ILE A 109 -18.10 -4.85 -0.31
C ILE A 109 -18.67 -4.95 -1.73
N GLN A 110 -17.82 -5.08 -2.74
CA GLN A 110 -18.23 -5.20 -4.14
C GLN A 110 -19.05 -6.49 -4.39
N ASP A 111 -18.67 -7.59 -3.76
CA ASP A 111 -19.40 -8.85 -3.84
C ASP A 111 -20.80 -8.73 -3.24
N LEU A 112 -20.91 -8.11 -2.05
CA LEU A 112 -22.20 -7.86 -1.39
C LEU A 112 -23.12 -6.96 -2.23
N GLN A 113 -22.57 -5.90 -2.82
CA GLN A 113 -23.33 -5.01 -3.70
C GLN A 113 -23.84 -5.74 -4.94
N SER A 114 -23.01 -6.60 -5.53
CA SER A 114 -23.38 -7.40 -6.70
C SER A 114 -24.50 -8.38 -6.37
N GLN A 115 -24.44 -9.04 -5.21
CA GLN A 115 -25.50 -9.93 -4.73
C GLN A 115 -26.81 -9.19 -4.50
N LEU A 116 -26.77 -8.02 -3.83
CA LEU A 116 -27.96 -7.21 -3.58
C LEU A 116 -28.61 -6.76 -4.90
N PHE A 117 -27.80 -6.33 -5.87
CA PHE A 117 -28.28 -5.93 -7.18
C PHE A 117 -28.99 -7.08 -7.91
N ILE A 118 -28.39 -8.28 -7.89
CA ILE A 118 -29.00 -9.48 -8.47
C ILE A 118 -30.33 -9.81 -7.77
N SER A 119 -30.36 -9.79 -6.42
CA SER A 119 -31.58 -10.05 -5.66
C SER A 119 -32.69 -9.04 -5.96
N LEU A 120 -32.36 -7.75 -6.03
CA LEU A 120 -33.32 -6.70 -6.42
C LEU A 120 -33.81 -6.88 -7.85
N PHE A 121 -32.91 -7.19 -8.78
CA PHE A 121 -33.26 -7.46 -10.17
C PHE A 121 -34.23 -8.64 -10.27
N PHE A 122 -33.98 -9.75 -9.57
CA PHE A 122 -34.89 -10.89 -9.52
C PHE A 122 -36.24 -10.52 -8.88
N PHE A 123 -36.24 -9.75 -7.79
CA PHE A 123 -37.47 -9.30 -7.14
C PHE A 123 -38.35 -8.48 -8.11
N PHE A 124 -37.79 -7.46 -8.76
CA PHE A 124 -38.50 -6.64 -9.74
C PHE A 124 -38.97 -7.47 -10.95
N PHE A 125 -38.15 -8.41 -11.42
CA PHE A 125 -38.50 -9.28 -12.53
C PHE A 125 -39.66 -10.23 -12.19
N LEU A 126 -39.67 -10.78 -10.97
CA LEU A 126 -40.76 -11.63 -10.48
C LEU A 126 -42.06 -10.83 -10.27
N GLU A 127 -41.97 -9.60 -9.79
CA GLU A 127 -43.14 -8.73 -9.58
C GLU A 127 -43.84 -8.39 -10.90
N LYS A 128 -43.09 -8.22 -11.99
CA LYS A 128 -43.64 -7.98 -13.34
C LYS A 128 -44.27 -9.21 -13.99
N LYS A 129 -44.08 -10.42 -13.44
CA LYS A 129 -44.63 -11.67 -13.99
C LYS A 129 -45.92 -12.15 -13.33
N LYS A 130 -46.53 -11.41 -12.39
CA LYS A 130 -47.87 -11.74 -11.90
C LYS A 130 -48.91 -11.49 -13.01
N PRO A 131 -49.54 -12.53 -13.58
CA PRO A 131 -50.67 -12.34 -14.48
C PRO A 131 -51.87 -11.79 -13.68
N ARG A 132 -52.58 -10.82 -14.26
CA ARG A 132 -53.88 -10.37 -13.75
C ARG A 132 -54.96 -11.43 -13.98
#